data_AF-A0A8B7DVV0-F1
#
_entry.id   AF-A0A8B7DVV0-F1
#
_cell.length_a   1.000
_cell.length_b   1.000
_cell.length_c   1.000
_cell.angle_alpha   90.00
_cell.angle_beta   90.00
_cell.angle_gamma   90.00
#
_symmetry.space_group_name_H-M   'P 1'
#
loop_
_entity.id
_entity.type
_entity.pdbx_description
1 polymer ?
#
loop_
_entity_poly.entity_id
_entity_poly.type
_entity_poly.pdbx_seq_one_letter_code
_entity_poly.pdbx_strand_id
1 'polypeptide(L)'
;MDRALRTSRLDTLPNSPSLKILTNFVVPDVYEIISECPNYEAAIQALQSVYIKPSNEVYARHLLATRKQQPGESFDEYLHALKVLAKECNFKQVSAIEYRDEYIRDAFIPGINSQVVRQRLLENSTISLDGIFSKAITLESAQKNAENYLQYNTSDTTVAAITKKPQQFNSNSVSNCWTCGNQRHAKAVCPARESICFKCEKVGHFAKLCKSSKLTTAGMNLVDQPLISYNPSLT
;
A
#
# COMPACT_ATOMS: atom_id res chain seq x y z
N MET A 1 -10.08 57.14 15.06
CA MET A 1 -11.36 56.82 14.39
C MET A 1 -11.19 57.06 12.91
N ASP A 2 -11.81 56.21 12.09
CA ASP A 2 -11.98 56.33 10.63
C ASP A 2 -10.81 55.99 9.68
N ARG A 3 -10.25 54.79 9.82
CA ARG A 3 -9.57 54.09 8.71
C ARG A 3 -10.48 53.04 8.02
N ALA A 4 -11.76 52.98 8.39
CA ALA A 4 -12.70 51.92 8.02
C ALA A 4 -13.72 52.30 6.91
N LEU A 5 -13.63 53.49 6.31
CA LEU A 5 -14.65 53.97 5.35
C LEU A 5 -14.16 54.15 3.90
N ARG A 6 -12.93 53.71 3.56
CA ARG A 6 -12.43 53.81 2.17
C ARG A 6 -12.59 52.54 1.32
N THR A 7 -12.99 51.42 1.91
CA THR A 7 -13.14 50.15 1.19
C THR A 7 -14.56 49.87 0.70
N SER A 8 -15.49 50.80 0.86
CA SER A 8 -16.92 50.56 0.61
C SER A 8 -17.51 51.32 -0.58
N ARG A 9 -16.70 51.93 -1.45
CA ARG A 9 -17.24 52.85 -2.49
C ARG A 9 -16.57 52.83 -3.86
N LEU A 10 -15.90 51.74 -4.25
CA LEU A 10 -15.30 51.61 -5.59
C LEU A 10 -15.83 50.43 -6.42
N ASP A 11 -16.69 49.57 -5.85
CA ASP A 11 -17.00 48.26 -6.45
C ASP A 11 -18.37 48.16 -7.13
N THR A 12 -19.05 49.27 -7.43
CA THR A 12 -20.40 49.21 -8.04
C THR A 12 -20.62 50.19 -9.19
N LEU A 13 -19.67 50.33 -10.12
CA LEU A 13 -19.92 51.00 -11.41
C LEU A 13 -19.34 50.24 -12.61
N PRO A 14 -20.06 50.17 -13.77
CA PRO A 14 -19.77 49.26 -14.87
C PRO A 14 -18.56 49.68 -15.75
N ASN A 15 -17.78 50.65 -15.31
CA ASN A 15 -16.64 51.21 -16.05
C ASN A 15 -15.57 51.72 -15.07
N SER A 16 -15.05 50.82 -14.24
CA SER A 16 -14.06 51.18 -13.22
C SER A 16 -12.69 51.52 -13.85
N PRO A 17 -12.02 52.61 -13.45
CA PRO A 17 -10.66 52.93 -13.88
C PRO A 17 -9.66 51.80 -13.57
N SER A 18 -9.99 50.91 -12.64
CA SER A 18 -9.17 49.76 -12.25
C SER A 18 -8.95 48.75 -13.38
N LEU A 19 -9.95 48.50 -14.26
CA LEU A 19 -9.76 47.58 -15.40
C LEU A 19 -8.81 48.18 -16.43
N LYS A 20 -8.96 49.47 -16.73
CA LYS A 20 -8.07 50.20 -17.65
C LYS A 20 -6.64 50.28 -17.13
N ILE A 21 -6.48 50.46 -15.83
CA ILE A 21 -5.16 50.43 -15.17
C ILE A 21 -4.58 49.02 -15.32
N LEU A 22 -5.33 47.98 -14.95
CA LEU A 22 -4.89 46.59 -15.07
C LEU A 22 -4.39 46.30 -16.49
N THR A 23 -5.18 46.59 -17.53
CA THR A 23 -4.80 46.33 -18.93
C THR A 23 -3.51 46.99 -19.38
N ASN A 24 -3.13 48.13 -18.81
CA ASN A 24 -1.90 48.84 -19.16
C ASN A 24 -0.63 48.21 -18.55
N PHE A 25 -0.78 47.40 -17.48
CA PHE A 25 0.33 46.83 -16.73
C PHE A 25 0.54 45.33 -16.95
N VAL A 26 -0.26 44.70 -17.83
CA VAL A 26 -0.12 43.27 -18.16
C VAL A 26 0.59 43.05 -19.48
N VAL A 27 1.37 41.97 -19.52
CA VAL A 27 2.04 41.48 -20.73
C VAL A 27 1.01 41.05 -21.79
N PRO A 28 1.36 41.10 -23.09
CA PRO A 28 0.42 40.87 -24.19
C PRO A 28 -0.39 39.57 -24.07
N ASP A 29 0.24 38.46 -23.68
CA ASP A 29 -0.41 37.15 -23.52
C ASP A 29 -1.50 37.18 -22.43
N VAL A 30 -1.28 37.97 -21.38
CA VAL A 30 -2.23 38.13 -20.27
C VAL A 30 -3.33 39.11 -20.64
N TYR A 31 -3.01 40.11 -21.48
CA TYR A 31 -3.97 41.07 -22.00
C TYR A 31 -5.03 40.39 -22.87
N GLU A 32 -4.64 39.43 -23.73
CA GLU A 32 -5.61 38.68 -24.55
C GLU A 32 -6.67 37.98 -23.68
N ILE A 33 -6.25 37.36 -22.57
CA ILE A 33 -7.13 36.65 -21.61
C ILE A 33 -8.17 37.59 -20.97
N ILE A 34 -7.80 38.84 -20.68
CA ILE A 34 -8.68 39.80 -19.99
C ILE A 34 -9.38 40.78 -20.94
N SER A 35 -9.01 40.82 -22.22
CA SER A 35 -9.50 41.79 -23.21
C SER A 35 -11.01 41.72 -23.44
N GLU A 36 -11.58 40.50 -23.34
CA GLU A 36 -13.01 40.24 -23.53
C GLU A 36 -13.82 40.33 -22.22
N CYS A 37 -13.17 40.60 -21.07
CA CYS A 37 -13.84 40.63 -19.78
C CYS A 37 -14.63 41.94 -19.58
N PRO A 38 -15.91 41.88 -19.18
CA PRO A 38 -16.78 43.06 -19.09
C PRO A 38 -16.45 43.97 -17.90
N ASN A 39 -15.78 43.45 -16.87
CA ASN A 39 -15.46 44.18 -15.66
C ASN A 39 -14.18 43.65 -14.99
N TYR A 40 -13.68 44.42 -14.02
CA TYR A 40 -12.46 44.09 -13.28
C TYR A 40 -12.56 42.76 -12.53
N GLU A 41 -13.71 42.44 -11.93
CA GLU A 41 -13.91 41.18 -11.20
C GLU A 41 -13.82 39.96 -12.12
N ALA A 42 -14.43 40.03 -13.31
CA ALA A 42 -14.37 38.98 -14.32
C ALA A 42 -12.93 38.80 -14.85
N ALA A 43 -12.21 39.91 -15.07
CA ALA A 43 -10.79 39.86 -15.46
C ALA A 43 -9.94 39.17 -14.38
N ILE A 44 -10.13 39.52 -13.10
CA ILE A 44 -9.43 38.86 -12.00
C ILE A 44 -9.81 37.38 -11.91
N GLN A 45 -11.08 37.01 -12.05
CA GLN A 45 -11.50 35.60 -12.04
C GLN A 45 -10.91 34.80 -13.21
N ALA A 46 -10.84 35.39 -14.41
CA ALA A 46 -10.18 34.77 -15.57
C ALA A 46 -8.68 34.57 -15.33
N LEU A 47 -8.00 35.55 -14.73
CA LEU A 47 -6.61 35.41 -14.34
C LEU A 47 -6.43 34.36 -13.25
N GLN A 48 -7.32 34.32 -12.27
CA GLN A 48 -7.29 33.32 -11.21
C GLN A 48 -7.51 31.91 -11.78
N SER A 49 -8.44 31.71 -12.71
CA SER A 49 -8.68 30.40 -13.29
C SER A 49 -7.53 29.90 -14.18
N VAL A 50 -6.85 30.81 -14.89
CA VAL A 50 -5.71 30.46 -15.75
C VAL A 50 -4.42 30.24 -14.95
N TYR A 51 -4.15 31.09 -13.96
CA TYR A 51 -2.86 31.11 -13.28
C TYR A 51 -2.87 30.46 -11.89
N ILE A 52 -4.01 30.33 -11.23
CA ILE A 52 -4.11 29.66 -9.94
C ILE A 52 -4.51 28.21 -10.15
N LYS A 53 -3.56 27.31 -9.87
CA LYS A 53 -3.82 25.88 -9.83
C LYS A 53 -4.83 25.57 -8.71
N PRO A 54 -5.90 24.78 -8.96
CA PRO A 54 -6.80 24.35 -7.90
C PRO A 54 -6.00 23.60 -6.84
N SER A 55 -6.04 24.09 -5.59
CA SER A 55 -5.35 23.45 -4.47
C SER A 55 -6.13 22.21 -4.06
N ASN A 56 -5.40 21.14 -3.73
CA ASN A 56 -6.02 19.98 -3.10
C ASN A 56 -6.18 20.30 -1.61
N GLU A 57 -7.40 20.66 -1.21
CA GLU A 57 -7.74 21.06 0.17
C GLU A 57 -7.36 19.96 1.18
N VAL A 58 -7.57 18.68 0.84
CA VAL A 58 -7.22 17.54 1.70
C VAL A 58 -5.72 17.49 1.93
N TYR A 59 -4.92 17.68 0.87
CA TYR A 59 -3.47 17.69 1.00
C TYR A 59 -2.97 18.92 1.78
N ALA A 60 -3.55 20.10 1.55
CA ALA A 60 -3.21 21.32 2.31
C ALA A 60 -3.48 21.13 3.81
N ARG A 61 -4.63 20.54 4.17
CA ARG A 61 -4.99 20.21 5.55
C ARG A 61 -4.05 19.16 6.15
N HIS A 62 -3.64 18.16 5.36
CA HIS A 62 -2.63 17.19 5.78
C HIS A 62 -1.28 17.87 6.08
N LEU A 63 -0.82 18.80 5.24
CA LEU A 63 0.40 19.57 5.49
C LEU A 63 0.31 20.37 6.77
N LEU A 64 -0.80 21.07 7.00
CA LEU A 64 -1.04 21.82 8.23
C LEU A 64 -1.02 20.91 9.47
N ALA A 65 -1.69 19.75 9.41
CA ALA A 65 -1.79 18.82 10.53
C ALA A 65 -0.46 18.12 10.86
N THR A 66 0.37 17.86 9.85
CA THR A 66 1.67 17.18 10.01
C THR A 66 2.83 18.12 10.26
N ARG A 67 2.68 19.42 10.01
CA ARG A 67 3.72 20.43 10.29
C ARG A 67 4.10 20.40 11.78
N LYS A 68 5.40 20.22 12.05
CA LYS A 68 6.01 20.30 13.39
C LYS A 68 7.11 21.36 13.38
N GLN A 69 7.29 22.05 14.50
CA GLN A 69 8.34 23.06 14.67
C GLN A 69 9.71 22.47 14.34
N GLN A 70 10.49 23.18 13.53
CA GLN A 70 11.84 22.74 13.15
C GLN A 70 12.85 23.05 14.26
N PRO A 71 13.97 22.31 14.36
CA PRO A 71 15.03 22.63 15.30
C PRO A 71 15.58 24.05 15.05
N GLY A 72 15.50 24.92 16.06
CA GLY A 72 15.97 26.31 15.97
C GLY A 72 14.95 27.31 15.39
N GLU A 73 13.77 26.87 14.98
CA GLU A 73 12.68 27.75 14.56
C GLU A 73 12.06 28.46 15.77
N SER A 74 11.90 29.78 15.70
CA SER A 74 11.21 30.53 16.76
C SER A 74 9.71 30.26 16.76
N PHE A 75 9.04 30.53 17.89
CA PHE A 75 7.58 30.33 17.97
C PHE A 75 6.81 31.24 17.01
N ASP A 76 7.28 32.46 16.77
CA ASP A 76 6.66 33.40 15.85
C ASP A 76 6.76 32.93 14.40
N GLU A 77 7.94 32.42 13.99
CA GLU A 77 8.15 31.82 12.67
C GLU A 77 7.28 30.58 12.47
N TYR A 78 7.20 29.72 13.49
CA TYR A 78 6.38 28.52 13.44
C TYR A 78 4.88 28.86 13.30
N LEU A 79 4.37 29.79 14.13
CA LEU A 79 2.98 30.22 14.04
C LEU A 79 2.68 30.90 12.70
N HIS A 80 3.62 31.68 12.18
CA HIS A 80 3.51 32.30 10.86
C HIS A 80 3.41 31.23 9.77
N ALA A 81 4.27 30.21 9.79
CA ALA A 81 4.22 29.11 8.83
C ALA A 81 2.88 28.36 8.86
N LEU A 82 2.33 28.09 10.06
CA LEU A 82 1.00 27.48 10.20
C LEU A 82 -0.10 28.37 9.62
N LYS A 83 -0.06 29.69 9.86
CA LYS A 83 -1.03 30.64 9.29
C LYS A 83 -0.97 30.69 7.76
N VAL A 84 0.22 30.55 7.18
CA VAL A 84 0.38 30.49 5.71
C VAL A 84 -0.26 29.21 5.17
N LEU A 85 0.04 28.04 5.76
CA LEU A 85 -0.56 26.75 5.35
C LEU A 85 -2.08 26.72 5.50
N ALA A 86 -2.62 27.36 6.53
CA ALA A 86 -4.07 27.43 6.77
C ALA A 86 -4.84 28.16 5.66
N LYS A 87 -4.22 29.08 4.92
CA LYS A 87 -4.87 29.78 3.80
C LYS A 87 -5.23 28.84 2.65
N GLU A 88 -4.38 27.85 2.40
CA GLU A 88 -4.57 26.87 1.33
C GLU A 88 -5.62 25.79 1.67
N CYS A 89 -6.00 25.68 2.95
CA CYS A 89 -6.95 24.67 3.44
C CYS A 89 -8.43 25.00 3.16
N ASN A 90 -8.71 26.24 2.74
CA ASN A 90 -10.05 26.74 2.39
C ASN A 90 -11.13 26.43 3.44
N PHE A 91 -10.87 26.78 4.71
CA PHE A 91 -11.83 26.57 5.80
C PHE A 91 -13.12 27.37 5.57
N LYS A 92 -14.27 26.68 5.59
CA LYS A 92 -15.60 27.25 5.38
C LYS A 92 -16.48 26.93 6.59
N GLN A 93 -17.55 27.70 6.74
CA GLN A 93 -18.59 27.37 7.70
C GLN A 93 -19.37 26.14 7.20
N VAL A 94 -19.43 25.10 8.02
CA VAL A 94 -20.07 23.81 7.70
C VAL A 94 -20.91 23.34 8.87
N SER A 95 -21.84 22.43 8.62
CA SER A 95 -22.59 21.74 9.67
C SER A 95 -21.68 20.82 10.49
N ALA A 96 -22.12 20.44 11.69
CA ALA A 96 -21.36 19.51 12.54
C ALA A 96 -21.16 18.13 11.88
N ILE A 97 -22.10 17.70 11.02
CA ILE A 97 -22.04 16.42 10.31
C ILE A 97 -20.98 16.51 9.21
N GLU A 98 -21.02 17.56 8.38
CA GLU A 98 -20.02 17.78 7.33
C GLU A 98 -18.61 17.94 7.92
N TYR A 99 -18.46 18.69 9.02
CA TYR A 99 -17.18 18.82 9.71
C TYR A 99 -16.63 17.47 10.18
N ARG A 100 -17.49 16.61 10.74
CA ARG A 100 -17.11 15.26 11.15
C ARG A 100 -16.64 14.44 9.95
N ASP A 101 -17.37 14.46 8.85
CA ASP A 101 -17.06 13.66 7.67
C ASP A 101 -15.78 14.15 6.99
N GLU A 102 -15.57 15.47 6.91
CA GLU A 102 -14.33 16.07 6.45
C GLU A 102 -13.15 15.66 7.34
N TYR A 103 -13.31 15.67 8.66
CA TYR A 103 -12.25 15.27 9.58
C TYR A 103 -11.89 13.79 9.44
N ILE A 104 -12.89 12.91 9.30
CA ILE A 104 -12.67 11.47 9.05
C ILE A 104 -11.93 11.28 7.72
N ARG A 105 -12.36 11.98 6.67
CA ARG A 105 -11.73 11.94 5.36
C ARG A 105 -10.26 12.36 5.41
N ASP A 106 -9.98 13.47 6.10
CA ASP A 106 -8.64 14.05 6.19
C ASP A 106 -7.69 13.15 7.03
N ALA A 107 -8.23 12.32 7.92
CA ALA A 107 -7.48 11.27 8.61
C ALA A 107 -7.32 9.97 7.79
N PHE A 108 -8.35 9.61 7.02
CA PHE A 108 -8.41 8.37 6.25
C PHE A 108 -7.36 8.34 5.13
N ILE A 109 -7.29 9.39 4.29
CA ILE A 109 -6.43 9.40 3.10
C ILE A 109 -4.93 9.24 3.46
N PRO A 110 -4.36 9.99 4.42
CA PRO A 110 -2.98 9.79 4.84
C PRO A 110 -2.73 8.40 5.44
N GLY A 111 -3.75 7.80 6.07
CA GLY A 111 -3.67 6.47 6.69
C GLY A 111 -3.64 5.29 5.71
N ILE A 112 -3.99 5.49 4.44
CA ILE A 112 -4.00 4.41 3.43
C ILE A 112 -2.58 3.96 3.09
N ASN A 113 -2.27 2.67 3.22
CA ASN A 113 -0.94 2.13 2.94
C ASN A 113 -0.56 2.12 1.44
N SER A 114 -1.52 1.86 0.55
CA SER A 114 -1.26 1.82 -0.89
C SER A 114 -1.02 3.23 -1.44
N GLN A 115 0.21 3.49 -1.88
CA GLN A 115 0.58 4.78 -2.47
C GLN A 115 -0.19 5.07 -3.76
N VAL A 116 -0.47 4.03 -4.55
CA VAL A 116 -1.26 4.16 -5.80
C VAL A 116 -2.68 4.59 -5.48
N VAL A 117 -3.34 3.91 -4.53
CA VAL A 117 -4.70 4.29 -4.12
C VAL A 117 -4.71 5.71 -3.54
N ARG A 118 -3.76 6.04 -2.66
CA ARG A 118 -3.64 7.38 -2.07
C ARG A 118 -3.48 8.47 -3.14
N GLN A 119 -2.57 8.28 -4.11
CA GLN A 119 -2.39 9.19 -5.23
C GLN A 119 -3.70 9.36 -6.01
N ARG A 120 -4.36 8.26 -6.36
CA ARG A 120 -5.61 8.26 -7.13
C ARG A 120 -6.75 8.96 -6.39
N LEU A 121 -6.79 8.89 -5.06
CA LEU A 121 -7.75 9.64 -4.25
C LEU A 121 -7.46 11.15 -4.25
N LEU A 122 -6.19 11.55 -4.30
CA LEU A 122 -5.76 12.96 -4.36
C LEU A 122 -5.89 13.58 -5.78
N GLU A 123 -6.09 12.79 -6.83
CA GLU A 123 -6.31 13.28 -8.20
C GLU A 123 -7.60 14.08 -8.36
N ASN A 124 -8.68 13.69 -7.66
CA ASN A 124 -9.98 14.34 -7.77
C ASN A 124 -10.26 15.13 -6.48
N SER A 125 -10.64 16.40 -6.62
CA SER A 125 -11.03 17.27 -5.52
C SER A 125 -12.40 16.96 -4.92
N THR A 126 -12.96 15.76 -5.15
CA THR A 126 -14.31 15.42 -4.68
C THR A 126 -14.32 15.28 -3.15
N ILE A 127 -15.21 16.04 -2.52
CA ILE A 127 -15.14 16.44 -1.11
C ILE A 127 -15.85 15.42 -0.19
N SER A 128 -16.75 14.58 -0.70
CA SER A 128 -17.55 13.70 0.19
C SER A 128 -16.79 12.47 0.66
N LEU A 129 -16.97 12.14 1.94
CA LEU A 129 -16.42 10.95 2.57
C LEU A 129 -16.88 9.67 1.85
N ASP A 130 -18.17 9.56 1.53
CA ASP A 130 -18.74 8.40 0.84
C ASP A 130 -18.15 8.19 -0.56
N GLY A 131 -17.93 9.28 -1.29
CA GLY A 131 -17.32 9.23 -2.62
C GLY A 131 -15.88 8.73 -2.55
N ILE A 132 -15.12 9.20 -1.56
CA ILE A 132 -13.73 8.78 -1.32
C ILE A 132 -13.66 7.31 -0.92
N PHE A 133 -14.54 6.87 -0.02
CA PHE A 133 -14.60 5.49 0.41
C PHE A 133 -14.95 4.54 -0.72
N SER A 134 -16.00 4.87 -1.49
CA SER A 134 -16.42 4.07 -2.66
C SER A 134 -15.29 3.96 -3.69
N LYS A 135 -14.64 5.08 -4.00
CA LYS A 135 -13.50 5.11 -4.94
C LYS A 135 -12.31 4.29 -4.43
N ALA A 136 -12.01 4.36 -3.12
CA ALA A 136 -10.93 3.57 -2.52
C ALA A 136 -11.17 2.06 -2.69
N ILE A 137 -12.38 1.58 -2.41
CA ILE A 137 -12.76 0.16 -2.59
C ILE A 137 -12.67 -0.25 -4.06
N THR A 138 -13.17 0.58 -4.98
CA THR A 138 -13.08 0.28 -6.41
C THR A 138 -11.62 0.18 -6.87
N LEU A 139 -10.74 1.06 -6.38
CA LEU A 139 -9.31 1.02 -6.71
C LEU A 139 -8.61 -0.18 -6.08
N GLU A 140 -8.93 -0.54 -4.84
CA GLU A 140 -8.36 -1.70 -4.16
C GLU A 140 -8.76 -3.01 -4.86
N SER A 141 -10.03 -3.17 -5.20
CA SER A 141 -10.51 -4.33 -5.96
C SER A 141 -9.90 -4.39 -7.36
N ALA A 142 -9.79 -3.25 -8.06
CA ALA A 142 -9.11 -3.19 -9.36
C ALA A 142 -7.63 -3.58 -9.26
N GLN A 143 -6.92 -3.12 -8.21
CA GLN A 143 -5.52 -3.49 -7.98
C GLN A 143 -5.38 -5.00 -7.75
N LYS A 144 -6.20 -5.57 -6.88
CA LYS A 144 -6.21 -7.02 -6.63
C LYS A 144 -6.54 -7.83 -7.89
N ASN A 145 -7.48 -7.35 -8.70
CA ASN A 145 -7.84 -7.99 -9.96
C ASN A 145 -6.71 -7.90 -11.00
N ALA A 146 -5.98 -6.78 -11.05
CA ALA A 146 -4.82 -6.60 -11.92
C ALA A 146 -3.69 -7.57 -11.56
N GLU A 147 -3.45 -7.81 -10.27
CA GLU A 147 -2.47 -8.80 -9.80
C GLU A 147 -2.79 -10.22 -10.30
N ASN A 148 -4.07 -10.59 -10.39
CA ASN A 148 -4.48 -11.89 -10.93
C ASN A 148 -4.11 -12.07 -12.42
N TYR A 149 -4.04 -11.00 -13.21
CA TYR A 149 -3.58 -11.09 -14.61
C TYR A 149 -2.08 -11.43 -14.70
N LEU A 150 -1.27 -11.02 -13.71
CA LEU A 150 0.15 -11.35 -13.66
C LEU A 150 0.40 -12.78 -13.20
N GLN A 151 -0.55 -13.39 -12.47
CA GLN A 151 -0.45 -14.76 -11.96
C GLN A 151 -0.43 -15.82 -13.08
N TYR A 152 -0.97 -15.50 -14.27
CA TYR A 152 -0.92 -16.38 -15.44
C TYR A 152 0.38 -16.30 -16.25
N ASN A 153 1.23 -15.29 -16.00
CA ASN A 153 2.50 -15.11 -16.72
C ASN A 153 3.71 -15.73 -16.00
N THR A 154 3.57 -16.15 -14.73
CA THR A 154 4.66 -16.83 -13.99
C THR A 154 4.75 -18.33 -14.24
N SER A 155 3.87 -18.91 -15.06
CA SER A 155 3.93 -20.32 -15.49
C SER A 155 4.54 -20.54 -16.88
N ASP A 156 4.79 -19.49 -17.66
CA ASP A 156 5.29 -19.61 -19.04
C ASP A 156 6.48 -18.68 -19.31
N THR A 157 7.63 -18.98 -18.73
CA THR A 157 8.92 -18.57 -19.32
C THR A 157 9.98 -19.64 -19.03
N THR A 158 9.91 -20.75 -19.76
CA THR A 158 11.06 -21.43 -20.40
C THR A 158 10.50 -22.50 -21.35
N VAL A 159 10.21 -22.10 -22.59
CA VAL A 159 10.00 -23.05 -23.69
C VAL A 159 11.38 -23.60 -24.09
N ALA A 160 11.88 -24.57 -23.33
CA ALA A 160 12.96 -25.45 -23.74
C ALA A 160 12.76 -26.83 -23.11
N ALA A 161 12.73 -27.85 -23.96
CA ALA A 161 12.60 -29.29 -23.69
C ALA A 161 11.18 -29.83 -23.44
N ILE A 162 10.54 -30.18 -24.55
CA ILE A 162 9.48 -31.20 -24.66
C ILE A 162 9.98 -32.51 -24.02
N THR A 163 9.40 -32.94 -22.91
CA THR A 163 9.13 -34.37 -22.65
C THR A 163 8.01 -34.56 -21.61
N LYS A 164 6.84 -34.97 -22.15
CA LYS A 164 5.79 -35.82 -21.55
C LYS A 164 5.00 -35.35 -20.31
N LYS A 165 3.70 -35.11 -20.56
CA LYS A 165 2.52 -35.12 -19.65
C LYS A 165 2.38 -36.46 -18.87
N PRO A 166 1.47 -36.66 -17.87
CA PRO A 166 0.25 -35.89 -17.52
C PRO A 166 -0.15 -35.71 -16.02
N GLN A 167 -1.10 -34.79 -15.81
CA GLN A 167 -2.24 -34.80 -14.88
C GLN A 167 -2.01 -34.89 -13.35
N GLN A 168 -2.26 -33.77 -12.67
CA GLN A 168 -2.61 -33.72 -11.25
C GLN A 168 -4.10 -34.04 -11.06
N PHE A 169 -4.38 -35.16 -10.36
CA PHE A 169 -5.59 -35.29 -9.58
C PHE A 169 -5.29 -34.88 -8.14
N ASN A 170 -6.05 -33.90 -7.67
CA ASN A 170 -6.10 -33.48 -6.28
C ASN A 170 -6.73 -34.60 -5.45
N SER A 171 -5.98 -35.18 -4.51
CA SER A 171 -6.55 -35.85 -3.34
C SER A 171 -5.64 -35.62 -2.14
N ASN A 172 -6.20 -35.02 -1.10
CA ASN A 172 -5.61 -34.88 0.23
C ASN A 172 -5.44 -36.26 0.89
N SER A 173 -4.51 -37.05 0.39
CA SER A 173 -3.90 -38.15 1.13
C SER A 173 -2.46 -37.74 1.40
N VAL A 174 -2.19 -37.27 2.62
CA VAL A 174 -0.82 -37.02 3.08
C VAL A 174 -0.16 -38.40 3.12
N SER A 175 0.49 -38.77 2.02
CA SER A 175 1.08 -40.08 1.90
C SER A 175 2.33 -40.10 2.76
N ASN A 176 2.37 -41.04 3.71
CA ASN A 176 3.53 -41.22 4.55
C ASN A 176 4.67 -41.82 3.74
N CYS A 177 5.90 -41.53 4.13
CA CYS A 177 7.11 -42.12 3.61
C CYS A 177 7.09 -43.64 3.82
N TRP A 178 7.26 -44.40 2.74
CA TRP A 178 7.14 -45.86 2.77
C TRP A 178 8.30 -46.57 3.49
N THR A 179 9.38 -45.87 3.82
CA THR A 179 10.56 -46.46 4.47
C THR A 179 10.64 -46.12 5.96
N CYS A 180 10.21 -44.94 6.40
CA CYS A 180 10.22 -44.56 7.81
C CYS A 180 8.85 -44.25 8.44
N GLY A 181 7.82 -43.96 7.63
CA GLY A 181 6.43 -43.79 8.10
C GLY A 181 6.06 -42.36 8.50
N ASN A 182 6.99 -41.41 8.46
CA ASN A 182 6.73 -39.99 8.66
C ASN A 182 6.05 -39.36 7.43
N GLN A 183 5.67 -38.08 7.50
CA GLN A 183 5.21 -37.33 6.34
C GLN A 183 6.22 -37.46 5.17
N ARG A 184 5.73 -37.51 3.93
CA ARG A 184 6.58 -37.63 2.74
C ARG A 184 7.70 -36.58 2.72
N HIS A 185 8.93 -37.04 2.48
CA HIS A 185 10.14 -36.24 2.38
C HIS A 185 11.08 -36.85 1.34
N ALA A 186 12.11 -36.08 0.94
CA ALA A 186 13.12 -36.57 0.01
C ALA A 186 13.93 -37.73 0.63
N LYS A 187 14.25 -38.76 -0.16
CA LYS A 187 15.01 -39.94 0.30
C LYS A 187 16.33 -39.59 0.99
N ALA A 188 16.94 -38.46 0.60
CA ALA A 188 18.17 -37.95 1.19
C ALA A 188 18.07 -37.63 2.69
N VAL A 189 16.93 -37.12 3.13
CA VAL A 189 16.68 -36.72 4.53
C VAL A 189 15.86 -37.76 5.29
N CYS A 190 15.74 -38.97 4.75
CA CYS A 190 14.97 -40.03 5.39
C CYS A 190 15.72 -40.60 6.59
N PRO A 191 15.14 -40.60 7.80
CA PRO A 191 15.78 -41.19 8.99
C PRO A 191 16.07 -42.69 8.83
N ALA A 192 15.31 -43.38 7.97
CA ALA A 192 15.49 -44.80 7.72
C ALA A 192 16.50 -45.09 6.60
N ARG A 193 17.13 -44.08 5.98
CA ARG A 193 18.04 -44.25 4.83
C ARG A 193 19.19 -45.20 5.12
N GLU A 194 19.78 -45.10 6.31
CA GLU A 194 20.95 -45.88 6.73
C GLU A 194 20.60 -46.87 7.86
N SER A 195 19.31 -46.98 8.23
CA SER A 195 18.88 -47.92 9.26
C SER A 195 18.83 -49.35 8.72
N ILE A 196 19.40 -50.29 9.46
CA ILE A 196 19.30 -51.73 9.20
C ILE A 196 17.97 -52.24 9.77
N CYS A 197 17.18 -52.92 8.95
CA CYS A 197 15.91 -53.49 9.38
C CYS A 197 16.12 -54.79 10.17
N PHE A 198 15.73 -54.80 11.45
CA PHE A 198 15.83 -56.00 12.31
C PHE A 198 14.98 -57.21 11.87
N LYS A 199 14.10 -57.07 10.88
CA LYS A 199 13.28 -58.19 10.36
C LYS A 199 13.88 -58.87 9.12
N CYS A 200 14.70 -58.17 8.34
CA CYS A 200 15.24 -58.72 7.09
C CYS A 200 16.71 -58.36 6.86
N GLU A 201 17.32 -57.66 7.82
CA GLU A 201 18.73 -57.24 7.85
C GLU A 201 19.17 -56.35 6.68
N LYS A 202 18.22 -55.83 5.90
CA LYS A 202 18.49 -54.88 4.80
C LYS A 202 18.46 -53.44 5.28
N VAL A 203 19.33 -52.60 4.70
CA VAL A 203 19.41 -51.16 4.95
C VAL A 203 18.30 -50.40 4.20
N GLY A 204 17.79 -49.31 4.77
CA GLY A 204 16.98 -48.33 4.05
C GLY A 204 15.51 -48.26 4.47
N HIS A 205 15.09 -48.97 5.52
CA HIS A 205 13.72 -48.91 6.06
C HIS A 205 13.66 -49.38 7.52
N PHE A 206 12.60 -48.97 8.23
CA PHE A 206 12.30 -49.46 9.58
C PHE A 206 11.54 -50.79 9.57
N ALA A 207 11.73 -51.58 10.62
CA ALA A 207 11.07 -52.88 10.81
C ALA A 207 9.53 -52.81 10.76
N LYS A 208 8.93 -51.66 11.13
CA LYS A 208 7.48 -51.42 11.03
C LYS A 208 6.97 -51.41 9.58
N LEU A 209 7.81 -51.02 8.63
CA LEU A 209 7.49 -50.89 7.20
C LEU A 209 8.14 -51.98 6.35
N CYS A 210 8.77 -52.96 7.00
CA CYS A 210 9.33 -54.12 6.34
C CYS A 210 8.23 -54.94 5.68
N LYS A 211 8.37 -55.19 4.37
CA LYS A 211 7.45 -56.01 3.57
C LYS A 211 7.94 -57.44 3.37
N SER A 212 9.07 -57.82 3.98
CA SER A 212 9.62 -59.17 3.86
C SER A 212 8.76 -60.14 4.67
N SER A 213 8.18 -61.14 4.00
CA SER A 213 7.56 -62.29 4.64
C SER A 213 8.59 -63.41 4.72
N LYS A 214 9.17 -63.65 5.90
CA LYS A 214 9.29 -64.99 6.53
C LYS A 214 10.16 -64.97 7.79
N LEU A 215 9.64 -65.64 8.80
CA LEU A 215 10.39 -66.32 9.85
C LEU A 215 11.04 -67.57 9.26
N THR A 216 12.34 -67.76 9.46
CA THR A 216 12.91 -69.08 9.81
C THR A 216 14.26 -68.90 10.49
N THR A 217 14.30 -69.37 11.72
CA THR A 217 15.45 -69.66 12.58
C THR A 217 16.46 -70.60 11.89
N ALA A 218 17.76 -70.26 11.93
CA ALA A 218 18.86 -71.14 12.36
C ALA A 218 20.22 -70.51 11.98
N GLY A 219 21.08 -70.29 12.99
CA GLY A 219 22.47 -69.87 12.79
C GLY A 219 23.00 -69.05 13.96
N MET A 220 23.16 -69.69 15.13
CA MET A 220 23.88 -69.12 16.27
C MET A 220 25.29 -68.67 15.87
N ASN A 221 25.75 -67.53 16.37
CA ASN A 221 26.98 -67.45 17.16
C ASN A 221 26.94 -66.23 18.09
N LEU A 222 27.07 -66.53 19.38
CA LEU A 222 27.30 -65.61 20.47
C LEU A 222 28.72 -65.04 20.37
N VAL A 223 28.88 -63.72 20.50
CA VAL A 223 30.00 -63.13 21.23
C VAL A 223 29.48 -61.90 21.98
N ASP A 224 29.97 -61.78 23.20
CA ASP A 224 29.49 -61.01 24.33
C ASP A 224 29.37 -59.48 24.16
N GLN A 225 28.52 -58.96 25.03
CA GLN A 225 28.34 -57.59 25.50
C GLN A 225 29.70 -56.88 25.82
N PRO A 226 29.76 -55.53 25.82
CA PRO A 226 29.28 -54.84 27.01
C PRO A 226 28.51 -53.54 26.79
N LEU A 227 27.61 -53.32 27.75
CA LEU A 227 27.04 -52.03 28.11
C LEU A 227 28.17 -51.07 28.50
N ILE A 228 28.21 -49.88 27.91
CA ILE A 228 28.87 -48.73 28.52
C ILE A 228 27.87 -47.58 28.53
N SER A 229 27.27 -47.42 29.70
CA SER A 229 26.88 -46.11 30.22
C SER A 229 28.15 -45.27 30.39
N TYR A 230 28.19 -44.09 29.77
CA TYR A 230 29.05 -43.02 30.28
C TYR A 230 28.38 -41.66 30.08
N ASN A 231 27.86 -41.16 31.20
CA ASN A 231 27.76 -39.75 31.53
C ASN A 231 29.07 -39.41 32.26
N PRO A 232 29.69 -38.23 32.06
CA PRO A 232 29.57 -37.26 33.13
C PRO A 232 29.59 -35.79 32.68
N SER A 233 28.84 -35.04 33.47
CA SER A 233 28.94 -33.64 33.87
C SER A 233 30.33 -32.99 33.90
N LEU A 234 30.29 -31.65 33.96
CA LEU A 234 31.29 -30.60 34.28
C LEU A 234 31.61 -29.79 33.01
N THR A 235 31.25 -28.52 32.88
CA THR A 235 31.06 -27.43 33.86
C THR A 235 29.97 -26.47 33.44
#